data_AF-A0AAU5HI57-F1
#
_entry.id   AF-A0AAU5HI57-F1
#
_cell.length_a   1.000
_cell.length_b   1.000
_cell.length_c   1.000
_cell.angle_alpha   90.00
_cell.angle_beta   90.00
_cell.angle_gamma   90.00
#
_symmetry.space_group_name_H-M   'P 1'
#
loop_
_entity.id
_entity.type
_entity.pdbx_description
1 polymer ?
#
loop_
_entity_poly.entity_id
_entity_poly.type
_entity_poly.pdbx_seq_one_letter_code
_entity_poly.pdbx_strand_id
1 'polypeptide(L)'
;MTLDLAGGHDFASPPMLYADPANPDTLVALDGGISSGPIVVYDVSSDTPVIRVTKDEGGFYGDAALTPGAQSIVVVGQGARAVTEYRLSDLAEVHEYPVKDEPETVTVAPDGTIATTTLDTENTGDTYGFPGGTDAPASVRNLSYDWMPWGGHSTSWSADGTKLFVLTGSSGSMQFQTVNQPRTYVTTLAVNAPRAKTLSVKGTLSAGLRPPAGTPVNIVRTDLLSPAGKSLGTTALSAGGAFSFTDVPPAGGTVRYTVTYPGDAAHTPASASDTVAVSRATPALTLTNNKKTYDYGKNVVFTAHLGTTYTNRTVEIWADPYGPDRPNKLIKSGKVDAHGNLTAAVTMSRDTAVSAVFKGDPRYSPRTVKSTAYAHVKTASSLSKYYRTGTIGSTRYRYYHKNTDAILTTTMTYYKSRKERLDLQVHSSGTWQTTDSEYFALGTNGKSIVNLGHPGTAGVRARVRTSYVDPASGDNVNTTTYGTWQYLYFTN
;
A
#
# COMPACT_ATOMS: atom_id res chain seq x y z
N MET A 1 13.40 71.15 6.59
CA MET A 1 13.43 71.37 5.14
C MET A 1 12.08 70.95 4.60
N THR A 2 11.27 71.90 4.16
CA THR A 2 9.96 71.64 3.56
C THR A 2 10.16 71.65 2.04
N LEU A 3 9.83 70.55 1.37
CA LEU A 3 9.86 70.45 -0.09
C LEU A 3 8.58 71.11 -0.62
N ASP A 4 8.53 72.43 -0.71
CA ASP A 4 7.42 73.16 -1.37
C ASP A 4 7.57 73.09 -2.91
N LEU A 5 7.77 71.87 -3.42
CA LEU A 5 8.21 71.55 -4.76
C LEU A 5 7.49 70.31 -5.26
N ALA A 6 6.17 70.29 -5.22
CA ALA A 6 5.39 69.14 -5.68
C ALA A 6 5.22 69.09 -7.21
N GLY A 7 5.82 70.00 -7.97
CA GLY A 7 5.79 69.98 -9.45
C GLY A 7 4.40 70.19 -10.06
N GLY A 8 3.45 70.71 -9.29
CA GLY A 8 2.05 70.81 -9.68
C GLY A 8 1.21 69.58 -9.33
N HIS A 9 1.77 68.58 -8.63
CA HIS A 9 1.04 67.45 -8.08
C HIS A 9 0.53 67.76 -6.67
N ASP A 10 -0.68 67.30 -6.36
CA ASP A 10 -1.20 67.31 -5.00
C ASP A 10 -0.83 65.98 -4.32
N PHE A 11 -0.24 66.07 -3.12
CA PHE A 11 -0.09 64.92 -2.23
C PHE A 11 -1.34 64.82 -1.36
N ALA A 12 -2.09 63.72 -1.49
CA ALA A 12 -3.26 63.42 -0.65
C ALA A 12 -2.86 62.80 0.70
N SER A 13 -1.65 62.26 0.82
CA SER A 13 -1.12 61.70 2.06
C SER A 13 0.38 62.03 2.25
N PRO A 14 0.97 61.81 3.45
CA PRO A 14 2.40 61.98 3.63
C PRO A 14 3.18 61.13 2.62
N PRO A 15 4.07 61.73 1.80
CA PRO A 15 4.75 60.99 0.74
C PRO A 15 5.69 59.92 1.30
N MET A 16 5.75 58.80 0.60
CA MET A 16 6.76 57.75 0.82
C MET A 16 8.06 58.20 0.15
N LEU A 17 9.15 58.22 0.92
CA LEU A 17 10.44 58.75 0.49
C LEU A 17 11.48 57.64 0.33
N TYR A 18 12.18 57.64 -0.79
CA TYR A 18 13.20 56.66 -1.14
C TYR A 18 14.51 57.35 -1.52
N ALA A 19 15.59 56.87 -0.92
CA ALA A 19 16.95 57.31 -1.21
C ALA A 19 17.89 56.09 -1.17
N ASP A 20 18.96 56.15 -1.95
CA ASP A 20 20.00 55.12 -2.00
C ASP A 20 21.34 55.73 -1.59
N PRO A 21 22.07 55.18 -0.61
CA PRO A 21 23.41 55.63 -0.27
C PRO A 21 24.40 55.64 -1.45
N ALA A 22 24.17 54.83 -2.48
CA ALA A 22 24.97 54.82 -3.71
C ALA A 22 24.64 55.98 -4.66
N ASN A 23 23.51 56.66 -4.46
CA ASN A 23 23.09 57.85 -5.20
C ASN A 23 22.50 58.90 -4.23
N PRO A 24 23.34 59.48 -3.35
CA PRO A 24 22.89 60.30 -2.22
C PRO A 24 22.22 61.62 -2.66
N ASP A 25 22.45 62.04 -3.90
CA ASP A 25 21.93 63.28 -4.48
C ASP A 25 20.53 63.11 -5.09
N THR A 26 19.95 61.91 -5.04
CA THR A 26 18.62 61.63 -5.60
C THR A 26 17.66 61.22 -4.49
N LEU A 27 16.51 61.91 -4.43
CA LEU A 27 15.39 61.57 -3.54
C LEU A 27 14.15 61.32 -4.39
N VAL A 28 13.48 60.18 -4.20
CA VAL A 28 12.22 59.87 -4.88
C VAL A 28 11.08 59.98 -3.87
N ALA A 29 10.00 60.65 -4.26
CA ALA A 29 8.76 60.72 -3.49
C ALA A 29 7.59 60.11 -4.27
N LEU A 30 6.79 59.33 -3.57
CA LEU A 30 5.57 58.68 -4.09
C LEU A 30 4.41 59.01 -3.16
N ASP A 31 3.18 58.97 -3.68
CA ASP A 31 1.97 59.02 -2.85
C ASP A 31 1.09 57.79 -3.09
N GLY A 32 0.85 57.03 -2.03
CA GLY A 32 -0.07 55.88 -2.05
C GLY A 32 -1.54 56.26 -1.81
N GLY A 33 -1.83 57.48 -1.39
CA GLY A 33 -3.16 57.96 -1.00
C GLY A 33 -3.97 58.60 -2.13
N ILE A 34 -3.43 58.71 -3.34
CA ILE A 34 -4.08 59.34 -4.49
C ILE A 34 -3.98 58.46 -5.74
N SER A 35 -5.08 58.37 -6.50
CA SER A 35 -5.15 57.49 -7.68
C SER A 35 -4.36 57.97 -8.89
N SER A 36 -3.86 59.22 -8.88
CA SER A 36 -2.98 59.73 -9.94
C SER A 36 -1.59 59.09 -9.89
N GLY A 37 -1.21 58.46 -8.76
CA GLY A 37 0.07 57.77 -8.60
C GLY A 37 1.28 58.63 -9.00
N PRO A 38 1.48 59.81 -8.38
CA PRO A 38 2.58 60.69 -8.73
C PRO A 38 3.92 60.07 -8.29
N ILE A 39 4.88 60.07 -9.20
CA ILE A 39 6.29 59.78 -8.91
C ILE A 39 7.09 61.05 -9.14
N VAL A 40 7.71 61.58 -8.09
CA VAL A 40 8.53 62.81 -8.16
C VAL A 40 9.98 62.48 -7.82
N VAL A 41 10.90 62.79 -8.73
CA VAL A 41 12.34 62.60 -8.54
C VAL A 41 12.99 63.95 -8.31
N TYR A 42 13.62 64.12 -7.16
CA TYR A 42 14.34 65.32 -6.77
C TYR A 42 15.84 65.13 -6.92
N ASP A 43 16.50 66.19 -7.36
CA ASP A 43 17.92 66.41 -7.13
C ASP A 43 18.09 67.16 -5.81
N VAL A 44 18.81 66.55 -4.87
CA VAL A 44 19.09 67.09 -3.54
C VAL A 44 20.58 67.31 -3.29
N SER A 45 21.39 67.40 -4.36
CA SER A 45 22.84 67.64 -4.30
C SER A 45 23.24 68.99 -3.69
N SER A 46 22.28 69.92 -3.52
CA SER A 46 22.49 71.24 -2.97
C SER A 46 21.53 71.53 -1.81
N ASP A 47 21.78 72.60 -1.06
CA ASP A 47 20.90 73.07 0.02
C ASP A 47 19.48 73.43 -0.46
N THR A 48 19.27 73.55 -1.78
CA THR A 48 17.96 73.76 -2.41
C THR A 48 17.66 72.63 -3.39
N PRO A 49 16.70 71.74 -3.08
CA PRO A 49 16.26 70.71 -3.99
C PRO A 49 15.63 71.27 -5.24
N VAL A 50 15.71 70.51 -6.32
CA VAL A 50 14.99 70.80 -7.56
C VAL A 50 14.34 69.52 -8.08
N ILE A 51 13.20 69.66 -8.75
CA ILE A 51 12.56 68.52 -9.42
C ILE A 51 13.36 68.19 -10.67
N ARG A 52 13.81 66.94 -10.79
CA ARG A 52 14.51 66.41 -11.95
C ARG A 52 13.51 65.89 -12.99
N VAL A 53 12.57 65.06 -12.55
CA VAL A 53 11.48 64.52 -13.39
C VAL A 53 10.28 64.19 -12.51
N THR A 54 9.08 64.29 -13.06
CA THR A 54 7.83 63.92 -12.38
C THR A 54 6.80 63.40 -13.38
N LYS A 55 5.97 62.44 -12.98
CA LYS A 55 4.91 61.87 -13.82
C LYS A 55 3.80 61.24 -12.97
N ASP A 56 2.57 61.30 -13.47
CA ASP A 56 1.42 60.55 -12.95
C ASP A 56 1.33 59.24 -13.73
N GLU A 57 1.68 58.10 -13.12
CA GLU A 57 1.55 56.78 -13.76
C GLU A 57 0.23 56.09 -13.42
N GLY A 58 -0.55 56.67 -12.49
CA GLY A 58 -1.81 56.13 -12.01
C GLY A 58 -1.65 54.98 -11.01
N GLY A 59 -2.72 54.75 -10.24
CA GLY A 59 -2.78 53.68 -9.24
C GLY A 59 -2.53 54.17 -7.82
N PHE A 60 -2.59 53.23 -6.87
CA PHE A 60 -2.37 53.47 -5.44
C PHE A 60 -1.13 52.68 -4.97
N TYR A 61 0.02 53.33 -4.90
CA TYR A 61 1.26 52.66 -4.50
C TYR A 61 1.21 52.20 -3.04
N GLY A 62 1.46 50.92 -2.82
CA GLY A 62 1.53 50.30 -1.49
C GLY A 62 2.96 50.21 -0.94
N ASP A 63 3.94 50.02 -1.82
CA ASP A 63 5.36 49.89 -1.48
C ASP A 63 6.24 50.17 -2.72
N ALA A 64 7.51 50.47 -2.50
CA ALA A 64 8.47 50.61 -3.58
C ALA A 64 9.90 50.30 -3.13
N ALA A 65 10.78 50.01 -4.08
CA ALA A 65 12.19 49.77 -3.82
C ALA A 65 13.06 50.24 -4.98
N LEU A 66 14.19 50.88 -4.65
CA LEU A 66 15.17 51.28 -5.64
C LEU A 66 15.97 50.07 -6.13
N THR A 67 16.22 50.01 -7.42
CA THR A 67 17.20 49.06 -8.00
C THR A 67 18.63 49.44 -7.56
N PRO A 68 19.58 48.50 -7.53
CA PRO A 68 20.97 48.81 -7.19
C PRO A 68 21.56 49.96 -8.01
N GLY A 69 22.10 50.97 -7.34
CA GLY A 69 22.64 52.17 -7.98
C GLY A 69 21.58 53.22 -8.37
N ALA A 70 20.34 53.04 -7.88
CA ALA A 70 19.20 53.94 -8.04
C ALA A 70 19.04 54.49 -9.46
N GLN A 71 19.05 53.60 -10.46
CA GLN A 71 18.73 53.95 -11.85
C GLN A 71 17.23 53.83 -12.15
N SER A 72 16.57 52.90 -11.48
CA SER A 72 15.12 52.68 -11.54
C SER A 72 14.51 52.57 -10.14
N ILE A 73 13.20 52.74 -10.08
CA ILE A 73 12.37 52.40 -8.93
C ILE A 73 11.37 51.32 -9.34
N VAL A 74 11.20 50.33 -8.47
CA VAL A 74 10.22 49.26 -8.61
C VAL A 74 9.06 49.56 -7.67
N VAL A 75 7.83 49.58 -8.18
CA VAL A 75 6.63 49.95 -7.43
C VAL A 75 5.60 48.83 -7.43
N VAL A 76 4.81 48.76 -6.36
CA VAL A 76 3.65 47.86 -6.23
C VAL A 76 2.45 48.64 -5.68
N GLY A 77 1.24 48.16 -5.94
CA GLY A 77 0.04 48.88 -5.55
C GLY A 77 -1.26 48.15 -5.87
N GLN A 78 -2.35 48.66 -5.30
CA GLN A 78 -3.69 48.08 -5.42
C GLN A 78 -4.18 48.11 -6.87
N GLY A 79 -4.93 47.08 -7.28
CA GLY A 79 -5.53 46.97 -8.61
C GLY A 79 -4.57 46.60 -9.75
N ALA A 80 -3.26 46.50 -9.50
CA ALA A 80 -2.27 46.02 -10.47
C ALA A 80 -2.07 44.50 -10.33
N ARG A 81 -1.73 43.83 -11.43
CA ARG A 81 -1.32 42.40 -11.43
C ARG A 81 0.13 42.24 -11.87
N ALA A 82 0.93 43.26 -11.62
CA ALA A 82 2.35 43.29 -11.93
C ALA A 82 3.06 44.19 -10.92
N VAL A 83 4.34 43.88 -10.69
CA VAL A 83 5.29 44.81 -10.12
C VAL A 83 5.90 45.60 -11.27
N THR A 84 5.94 46.93 -11.21
CA THR A 84 6.35 47.77 -12.35
C THR A 84 7.65 48.51 -12.04
N GLU A 85 8.59 48.51 -12.97
CA GLU A 85 9.87 49.21 -12.87
C GLU A 85 9.87 50.46 -13.74
N TYR A 86 10.16 51.62 -13.16
CA TYR A 86 10.29 52.92 -13.85
C TYR A 86 11.71 53.45 -13.75
N ARG A 87 12.26 53.92 -14.87
CA ARG A 87 13.59 54.54 -14.91
C ARG A 87 13.54 55.95 -14.31
N LEU A 88 14.45 56.29 -13.41
CA LEU A 88 14.43 57.59 -12.71
C LEU A 88 14.87 58.78 -13.56
N SER A 89 15.43 58.58 -14.76
CA SER A 89 15.85 59.69 -15.63
C SER A 89 14.68 60.36 -16.35
N ASP A 90 13.63 59.59 -16.66
CA ASP A 90 12.52 59.99 -17.53
C ASP A 90 11.16 59.43 -17.10
N LEU A 91 11.13 58.56 -16.08
CA LEU A 91 9.96 57.79 -15.63
C LEU A 91 9.32 56.98 -16.78
N ALA A 92 10.15 56.51 -17.71
CA ALA A 92 9.73 55.49 -18.66
C ALA A 92 9.63 54.13 -17.95
N GLU A 93 8.55 53.41 -18.21
CA GLU A 93 8.43 52.01 -17.82
C GLU A 93 9.55 51.19 -18.47
N VAL A 94 10.28 50.44 -17.65
CA VAL A 94 11.40 49.58 -18.05
C VAL A 94 10.92 48.15 -18.20
N HIS A 95 10.09 47.68 -17.26
CA HIS A 95 9.65 46.30 -17.20
C HIS A 95 8.41 46.14 -16.30
N GLU A 96 7.58 45.17 -16.62
CA GLU A 96 6.52 44.67 -15.74
C GLU A 96 6.80 43.21 -15.36
N TYR A 97 6.80 42.92 -14.07
CA TYR A 97 6.95 41.56 -13.53
C TYR A 97 5.56 41.03 -13.16
N PRO A 98 4.95 40.17 -13.99
CA PRO A 98 3.57 39.75 -13.81
C PRO A 98 3.42 38.85 -12.58
N VAL A 99 2.41 39.15 -11.77
CA VAL A 99 2.01 38.37 -10.60
C VAL A 99 0.55 37.93 -10.74
N LYS A 100 0.16 36.92 -9.95
CA LYS A 100 -1.19 36.34 -10.10
C LYS A 100 -2.30 37.24 -9.56
N ASP A 101 -2.00 38.01 -8.53
CA ASP A 101 -2.93 38.91 -7.85
C ASP A 101 -2.20 40.17 -7.37
N GLU A 102 -2.91 41.07 -6.68
CA GLU A 102 -2.41 42.38 -6.26
C GLU A 102 -1.09 42.28 -5.45
N PRO A 103 0.01 42.93 -5.89
CA PRO A 103 1.26 42.96 -5.14
C PRO A 103 1.20 44.00 -4.02
N GLU A 104 1.68 43.61 -2.84
CA GLU A 104 1.57 44.37 -1.59
C GLU A 104 2.90 44.97 -1.13
N THR A 105 3.99 44.19 -1.21
CA THR A 105 5.34 44.66 -0.81
C THR A 105 6.36 44.30 -1.87
N VAL A 106 7.44 45.09 -1.94
CA VAL A 106 8.54 44.83 -2.86
C VAL A 106 9.87 45.17 -2.23
N THR A 107 10.86 44.30 -2.46
CA THR A 107 12.23 44.54 -2.03
C THR A 107 13.21 44.05 -3.09
N VAL A 108 14.28 44.81 -3.30
CA VAL A 108 15.30 44.51 -4.31
C VAL A 108 16.59 44.12 -3.60
N ALA A 109 17.14 42.97 -3.99
CA ALA A 109 18.43 42.49 -3.49
C ALA A 109 19.59 43.30 -4.09
N PRO A 110 20.79 43.27 -3.49
CA PRO A 110 21.97 43.96 -4.04
C PRO A 110 22.36 43.55 -5.48
N ASP A 111 21.95 42.37 -5.93
CA ASP A 111 22.18 41.86 -7.28
C ASP A 111 21.06 42.22 -8.28
N GLY A 112 20.04 42.96 -7.84
CA GLY A 112 18.88 43.34 -8.64
C GLY A 112 17.75 42.31 -8.66
N THR A 113 17.84 41.21 -7.89
CA THR A 113 16.72 40.27 -7.74
C THR A 113 15.56 40.96 -7.03
N ILE A 114 14.37 40.91 -7.61
CA ILE A 114 13.15 41.48 -7.03
C ILE A 114 12.42 40.39 -6.25
N ALA A 115 12.03 40.68 -5.01
CA ALA A 115 11.07 39.88 -4.28
C ALA A 115 9.82 40.70 -4.02
N THR A 116 8.66 40.09 -4.21
CA THR A 116 7.37 40.72 -3.94
C THR A 116 6.44 39.74 -3.25
N THR A 117 5.56 40.27 -2.39
CA THR A 117 4.43 39.51 -1.85
C THR A 117 3.15 39.95 -2.54
N THR A 118 2.25 39.01 -2.78
CA THR A 118 1.00 39.24 -3.49
C THR A 118 -0.15 38.68 -2.69
N LEU A 119 -1.33 39.30 -2.75
CA LEU A 119 -2.54 38.68 -2.22
C LEU A 119 -2.67 37.25 -2.79
N ASP A 120 -2.98 36.28 -1.93
CA ASP A 120 -3.14 34.88 -2.33
C ASP A 120 -4.49 34.35 -1.86
N THR A 121 -5.54 34.79 -2.55
CA THR A 121 -6.91 34.35 -2.29
C THR A 121 -7.17 32.92 -2.78
N GLU A 122 -6.35 32.43 -3.71
CA GLU A 122 -6.49 31.11 -4.35
C GLU A 122 -5.48 30.07 -3.85
N ASN A 123 -4.65 30.42 -2.86
CA ASN A 123 -3.66 29.56 -2.21
C ASN A 123 -2.64 28.94 -3.19
N THR A 124 -2.18 29.73 -4.15
CA THR A 124 -1.29 29.32 -5.25
C THR A 124 0.13 29.83 -5.14
N GLY A 125 0.43 30.64 -4.11
CA GLY A 125 1.72 31.27 -3.89
C GLY A 125 1.55 32.76 -3.62
N ASP A 126 2.15 33.21 -2.52
CA ASP A 126 2.07 34.58 -1.98
C ASP A 126 3.41 35.32 -2.05
N THR A 127 4.50 34.63 -2.38
CA THR A 127 5.86 35.18 -2.36
C THR A 127 6.58 34.84 -3.66
N TYR A 128 6.88 35.86 -4.44
CA TYR A 128 7.50 35.76 -5.76
C TYR A 128 8.93 36.30 -5.71
N GLY A 129 9.85 35.62 -6.38
CA GLY A 129 11.21 36.09 -6.62
C GLY A 129 11.48 36.13 -8.12
N PHE A 130 11.85 37.30 -8.65
CA PHE A 130 12.16 37.53 -10.06
C PHE A 130 13.66 37.86 -10.22
N PRO A 131 14.37 37.16 -11.10
CA PRO A 131 15.59 37.71 -11.68
C PRO A 131 15.24 39.03 -12.39
N GLY A 132 16.03 40.09 -12.16
CA GLY A 132 15.78 41.39 -12.80
C GLY A 132 15.70 41.28 -14.33
N GLY A 133 14.71 41.96 -14.92
CA GLY A 133 14.43 41.96 -16.36
C GLY A 133 13.87 40.66 -16.94
N THR A 134 13.31 39.77 -16.12
CA THR A 134 12.67 38.52 -16.59
C THR A 134 11.20 38.45 -16.22
N ASP A 135 10.36 38.09 -17.20
CA ASP A 135 8.89 38.02 -17.03
C ASP A 135 8.43 36.87 -16.11
N ALA A 136 9.28 35.86 -15.88
CA ALA A 136 8.91 34.64 -15.14
C ALA A 136 9.64 34.55 -13.79
N PRO A 137 8.91 34.37 -12.67
CA PRO A 137 9.53 34.33 -11.35
C PRO A 137 10.43 33.08 -11.20
N ALA A 138 11.68 33.30 -10.79
CA ALA A 138 12.62 32.28 -10.31
C ALA A 138 12.05 31.38 -9.22
N SER A 139 11.17 31.92 -8.39
CA SER A 139 10.58 31.18 -7.29
C SER A 139 9.20 31.73 -6.99
N VAL A 140 8.22 30.85 -6.89
CA VAL A 140 6.94 31.14 -6.24
C VAL A 140 6.85 30.25 -5.01
N ARG A 141 6.57 30.84 -3.85
CA ARG A 141 6.39 30.16 -2.57
C ARG A 141 5.02 30.53 -2.02
N ASN A 142 4.46 29.60 -1.28
CA ASN A 142 3.24 29.81 -0.51
C ASN A 142 3.60 29.72 0.97
N LEU A 143 3.71 30.87 1.63
CA LEU A 143 4.19 31.01 3.00
C LEU A 143 3.05 31.32 4.00
N SER A 144 1.83 31.48 3.51
CA SER A 144 0.60 31.69 4.27
C SER A 144 -0.28 30.44 4.21
N TYR A 145 -0.93 30.05 5.30
CA TYR A 145 -1.50 28.70 5.40
C TYR A 145 -2.86 28.51 4.72
N ASP A 146 -3.69 29.54 4.51
CA ASP A 146 -5.06 29.36 3.96
C ASP A 146 -5.65 30.58 3.22
N TRP A 147 -5.39 31.81 3.67
CA TRP A 147 -5.85 33.05 3.04
C TRP A 147 -4.96 34.21 3.48
N MET A 148 -4.46 35.00 2.52
CA MET A 148 -3.61 36.16 2.83
C MET A 148 -4.46 37.37 3.27
N PRO A 149 -4.29 37.89 4.50
CA PRO A 149 -4.96 39.10 4.95
C PRO A 149 -4.27 40.36 4.37
N TRP A 150 -5.05 41.42 4.12
CA TRP A 150 -4.55 42.74 3.74
C TRP A 150 -3.59 43.32 4.79
N GLY A 151 -2.47 43.90 4.34
CA GLY A 151 -1.49 44.59 5.19
C GLY A 151 -0.65 43.69 6.10
N GLY A 152 -0.59 42.39 5.79
CA GLY A 152 -0.02 41.36 6.65
C GLY A 152 1.43 40.94 6.40
N HIS A 153 2.12 41.60 5.46
CA HIS A 153 3.36 41.09 4.89
C HIS A 153 4.45 42.15 4.84
N SER A 154 5.68 41.71 5.04
CA SER A 154 6.86 42.52 4.79
C SER A 154 8.00 41.61 4.36
N THR A 155 8.77 42.09 3.40
CA THR A 155 9.90 41.35 2.84
C THR A 155 11.19 42.13 3.01
N SER A 156 12.27 41.41 3.29
CA SER A 156 13.59 42.01 3.36
C SER A 156 14.68 41.01 3.00
N TRP A 157 15.63 41.43 2.17
CA TRP A 157 16.80 40.64 1.84
C TRP A 157 17.86 40.67 2.94
N SER A 158 18.60 39.58 3.11
CA SER A 158 19.87 39.63 3.83
C SER A 158 20.87 40.54 3.09
N ALA A 159 21.83 41.12 3.82
CA ALA A 159 22.81 42.05 3.24
C ALA A 159 23.66 41.43 2.11
N ASP A 160 23.88 40.12 2.14
CA ASP A 160 24.57 39.35 1.09
C ASP A 160 23.62 38.91 -0.04
N GLY A 161 22.33 39.24 0.06
CA GLY A 161 21.28 38.84 -0.86
C GLY A 161 20.92 37.35 -0.85
N THR A 162 21.54 36.51 -0.02
CA THR A 162 21.38 35.04 -0.14
C THR A 162 20.09 34.48 0.45
N LYS A 163 19.43 35.24 1.33
CA LYS A 163 18.18 34.87 2.01
C LYS A 163 17.15 35.98 1.85
N LEU A 164 15.89 35.58 1.70
CA LEU A 164 14.74 36.47 1.81
C LEU A 164 14.04 36.18 3.14
N PHE A 165 13.91 37.21 3.96
CA PHE A 165 13.11 37.19 5.18
C PHE A 165 11.72 37.70 4.87
N VAL A 166 10.70 36.96 5.29
CA VAL A 166 9.31 37.28 5.03
C VAL A 166 8.55 37.22 6.33
N LEU A 167 7.85 38.30 6.65
CA LEU A 167 6.84 38.32 7.69
C LEU A 167 5.48 38.06 7.03
N THR A 168 4.69 37.15 7.60
CA THR A 168 3.34 36.80 7.11
C THR A 168 2.35 36.79 8.28
N GLY A 169 1.11 37.27 8.11
CA GLY A 169 0.08 37.20 9.15
C GLY A 169 -0.66 38.52 9.39
N SER A 170 -1.22 38.74 10.57
CA SER A 170 -1.89 40.01 10.92
C SER A 170 -1.33 40.58 12.22
N SER A 171 -1.70 41.81 12.59
CA SER A 171 -1.12 42.59 13.69
C SER A 171 -1.10 41.93 15.09
N GLY A 172 -1.72 40.75 15.26
CA GLY A 172 -1.61 39.90 16.46
C GLY A 172 -1.12 38.47 16.24
N SER A 173 -0.72 38.07 15.03
CA SER A 173 -0.33 36.70 14.67
C SER A 173 0.70 36.63 13.54
N MET A 174 1.69 37.54 13.57
CA MET A 174 2.78 37.56 12.61
C MET A 174 3.71 36.34 12.75
N GLN A 175 4.10 35.74 11.63
CA GLN A 175 5.05 34.65 11.51
C GLN A 175 6.28 35.14 10.76
N PHE A 176 7.46 34.77 11.26
CA PHE A 176 8.73 35.04 10.59
C PHE A 176 9.18 33.81 9.80
N GLN A 177 9.35 33.99 8.50
CA GLN A 177 9.76 32.97 7.54
C GLN A 177 11.13 33.32 6.96
N THR A 178 11.95 32.31 6.70
CA THR A 178 13.23 32.46 5.99
C THR A 178 13.21 31.62 4.73
N VAL A 179 13.21 32.28 3.58
CA VAL A 179 13.31 31.62 2.28
C VAL A 179 14.79 31.47 1.92
N ASN A 180 15.25 30.22 1.92
CA ASN A 180 16.58 29.86 1.45
C ASN A 180 16.54 29.62 -0.07
N GLN A 181 17.62 29.98 -0.76
CA GLN A 181 17.74 29.86 -2.23
C GLN A 181 16.51 30.44 -2.99
N PRO A 182 16.11 31.70 -2.73
CA PRO A 182 14.94 32.32 -3.36
C PRO A 182 15.07 32.50 -4.89
N ARG A 183 16.23 32.18 -5.47
CA ARG A 183 16.54 32.28 -6.91
C ARG A 183 16.39 30.98 -7.68
N THR A 184 16.07 29.87 -7.02
CA THR A 184 15.96 28.56 -7.69
C THR A 184 14.51 28.18 -7.99
N TYR A 185 14.28 27.77 -9.25
CA TYR A 185 13.01 27.25 -9.72
C TYR A 185 12.73 25.90 -9.08
N VAL A 186 11.60 25.80 -8.36
CA VAL A 186 11.14 24.54 -7.78
C VAL A 186 10.67 23.62 -8.87
N THR A 187 11.19 22.40 -8.84
CA THR A 187 10.78 21.34 -9.75
C THR A 187 9.86 20.32 -9.07
N THR A 188 8.84 19.87 -9.79
CA THR A 188 7.93 18.80 -9.40
C THR A 188 8.01 17.69 -10.42
N LEU A 189 8.31 16.47 -9.99
CA LEU A 189 8.41 15.29 -10.85
C LEU A 189 7.23 14.36 -10.59
N ALA A 190 6.63 13.83 -11.66
CA ALA A 190 5.60 12.80 -11.61
C ALA A 190 5.97 11.63 -12.52
N VAL A 191 5.58 10.41 -12.14
CA VAL A 191 5.83 9.19 -12.91
C VAL A 191 4.62 8.26 -12.85
N ASN A 192 4.35 7.55 -13.94
CA ASN A 192 3.25 6.60 -14.13
C ASN A 192 3.77 5.32 -14.81
N ALA A 193 3.52 4.17 -14.19
CA ALA A 193 3.97 2.85 -14.64
C ALA A 193 2.77 1.92 -14.97
N PRO A 194 2.30 1.88 -16.23
CA PRO A 194 1.21 0.99 -16.66
C PRO A 194 1.68 -0.47 -16.88
N ARG A 195 0.76 -1.44 -16.85
CA ARG A 195 1.01 -2.90 -17.03
C ARG A 195 0.98 -3.34 -18.51
N ALA A 196 1.98 -4.12 -18.98
CA ALA A 196 2.05 -4.78 -20.32
C ALA A 196 3.19 -5.83 -20.43
N LYS A 197 3.31 -6.58 -21.56
CA LYS A 197 4.44 -7.52 -21.84
C LYS A 197 5.80 -6.82 -21.89
N THR A 198 5.79 -5.54 -22.28
CA THR A 198 6.87 -4.57 -22.10
C THR A 198 6.23 -3.36 -21.43
N LEU A 199 6.77 -2.89 -20.32
CA LEU A 199 6.22 -1.76 -19.59
C LEU A 199 6.70 -0.46 -20.24
N SER A 200 5.77 0.47 -20.49
CA SER A 200 6.08 1.82 -20.97
C SER A 200 5.81 2.81 -19.85
N VAL A 201 6.86 3.22 -19.13
CA VAL A 201 6.75 4.18 -18.02
C VAL A 201 6.85 5.60 -18.59
N LYS A 202 5.98 6.49 -18.12
CA LYS A 202 5.91 7.89 -18.57
C LYS A 202 5.88 8.82 -17.38
N GLY A 203 6.29 10.06 -17.58
CA GLY A 203 6.20 11.08 -16.55
C GLY A 203 6.56 12.46 -17.05
N THR A 204 6.50 13.43 -16.14
CA THR A 204 6.73 14.84 -16.43
C THR A 204 7.47 15.51 -15.28
N LEU A 205 8.46 16.34 -15.62
CA LEU A 205 9.12 17.28 -14.72
C LEU A 205 8.60 18.69 -15.03
N SER A 206 8.00 19.34 -14.04
CA SER A 206 7.42 20.69 -14.14
C SER A 206 8.21 21.67 -13.28
N ALA A 207 8.46 22.88 -13.77
CA ALA A 207 9.06 23.99 -13.01
C ALA A 207 8.67 25.34 -13.63
N GLY A 208 8.81 26.43 -12.86
CA GLY A 208 8.49 27.80 -13.32
C GLY A 208 9.30 28.19 -14.56
N LEU A 209 10.62 27.97 -14.53
CA LEU A 209 11.46 27.89 -15.72
C LEU A 209 11.60 26.43 -16.10
N ARG A 210 11.37 26.14 -17.38
CA ARG A 210 11.45 24.79 -17.89
C ARG A 210 12.91 24.39 -18.08
N PRO A 211 13.33 23.19 -17.61
CA PRO A 211 14.62 22.66 -17.95
C PRO A 211 14.78 22.50 -19.48
N PRO A 212 15.99 22.69 -20.03
CA PRO A 212 16.24 22.48 -21.46
C PRO A 212 15.85 21.08 -21.93
N ALA A 213 15.40 20.97 -23.18
CA ALA A 213 15.24 19.67 -23.83
C ALA A 213 16.58 18.91 -23.83
N GLY A 214 16.55 17.61 -23.57
CA GLY A 214 17.77 16.81 -23.44
C GLY A 214 18.25 16.63 -21.99
N THR A 215 17.73 17.42 -21.04
CA THR A 215 18.08 17.29 -19.61
C THR A 215 17.85 15.85 -19.13
N PRO A 216 18.85 15.17 -18.54
CA PRO A 216 18.74 13.76 -18.17
C PRO A 216 18.03 13.57 -16.82
N VAL A 217 17.19 12.54 -16.73
CA VAL A 217 16.68 12.00 -15.46
C VAL A 217 17.15 10.57 -15.25
N ASN A 218 17.52 10.22 -14.02
CA ASN A 218 18.02 8.90 -13.63
C ASN A 218 16.85 7.95 -13.34
N ILE A 219 16.96 6.69 -13.77
CA ILE A 219 15.92 5.68 -13.58
C ILE A 219 16.47 4.49 -12.78
N VAL A 220 15.79 4.14 -11.69
CA VAL A 220 16.07 2.95 -10.88
C VAL A 220 14.83 2.08 -10.78
N ARG A 221 14.99 0.78 -11.07
CA ARG A 221 13.97 -0.25 -10.86
C ARG A 221 14.27 -1.06 -9.61
N THR A 222 13.28 -1.22 -8.73
CA THR A 222 13.34 -2.12 -7.58
C THR A 222 12.33 -3.24 -7.77
N ASP A 223 12.78 -4.49 -7.63
CA ASP A 223 11.96 -5.70 -7.81
C ASP A 223 12.49 -6.85 -6.92
N LEU A 224 11.85 -8.03 -6.99
CA LEU A 224 12.24 -9.20 -6.19
C LEU A 224 13.65 -9.75 -6.50
N LEU A 225 14.21 -9.46 -7.67
CA LEU A 225 15.58 -9.84 -8.06
C LEU A 225 16.61 -8.76 -7.73
N SER A 226 16.17 -7.51 -7.62
CA SER A 226 17.02 -6.35 -7.33
C SER A 226 16.39 -5.52 -6.19
N PRO A 227 16.34 -6.04 -4.96
CA PRO A 227 15.71 -5.36 -3.83
C PRO A 227 16.44 -4.07 -3.43
N ALA A 228 17.75 -3.98 -3.70
CA ALA A 228 18.54 -2.75 -3.51
C ALA A 228 18.37 -1.73 -4.65
N GLY A 229 17.58 -2.05 -5.68
CA GLY A 229 17.46 -1.25 -6.90
C GLY A 229 18.50 -1.60 -7.96
N LYS A 230 18.09 -1.49 -9.23
CA LYS A 230 18.91 -1.65 -10.42
C LYS A 230 18.76 -0.39 -11.26
N SER A 231 19.86 0.29 -11.55
CA SER A 231 19.85 1.40 -12.51
C SER A 231 19.49 0.88 -13.91
N LEU A 232 18.55 1.57 -14.55
CA LEU A 232 18.18 1.37 -15.95
C LEU A 232 18.85 2.43 -16.87
N GLY A 233 19.70 3.29 -16.30
CA GLY A 233 20.33 4.40 -17.00
C GLY A 233 19.56 5.70 -16.86
N THR A 234 19.71 6.58 -17.85
CA THR A 234 19.05 7.88 -17.93
C THR A 234 18.12 7.96 -19.12
N THR A 235 17.12 8.83 -19.03
CA THR A 235 16.33 9.26 -20.20
C THR A 235 16.33 10.78 -20.27
N ALA A 236 16.29 11.33 -21.48
CA ALA A 236 16.21 12.76 -21.70
C ALA A 236 14.76 13.27 -21.56
N LEU A 237 14.62 14.50 -21.06
CA LEU A 237 13.37 15.25 -21.10
C LEU A 237 13.11 15.83 -22.50
N SER A 238 11.85 15.84 -22.91
CA SER A 238 11.39 16.62 -24.07
C SER A 238 11.31 18.12 -23.73
N ALA A 239 11.11 18.97 -24.74
CA ALA A 239 10.95 20.42 -24.55
C ALA A 239 9.76 20.83 -23.64
N GLY A 240 8.84 19.91 -23.37
CA GLY A 240 7.73 20.10 -22.43
C GLY A 240 7.96 19.48 -21.05
N GLY A 241 9.17 18.99 -20.75
CA GLY A 241 9.49 18.31 -19.50
C GLY A 241 8.98 16.87 -19.41
N ALA A 242 8.47 16.28 -20.50
CA ALA A 242 8.00 14.90 -20.50
C ALA A 242 9.15 13.92 -20.71
N PHE A 243 9.06 12.74 -20.11
CA PHE A 243 9.97 11.62 -20.38
C PHE A 243 9.20 10.30 -20.52
N SER A 244 9.82 9.34 -21.19
CA SER A 244 9.33 7.97 -21.26
C SER A 244 10.48 6.98 -21.44
N PHE A 245 10.35 5.80 -20.86
CA PHE A 245 11.26 4.69 -21.08
C PHE A 245 10.51 3.37 -21.07
N THR A 246 11.11 2.33 -21.63
CA THR A 246 10.56 0.98 -21.61
C THR A 246 11.40 0.04 -20.77
N ASP A 247 10.75 -0.90 -20.08
CA ASP A 247 11.43 -1.98 -19.37
C ASP A 247 10.70 -3.32 -19.54
N VAL A 248 11.46 -4.41 -19.49
CA VAL A 248 10.95 -5.77 -19.40
C VAL A 248 11.45 -6.36 -18.08
N PRO A 249 10.71 -6.21 -16.98
CA PRO A 249 11.16 -6.68 -15.68
C PRO A 249 11.48 -8.17 -15.69
N PRO A 250 12.68 -8.59 -15.22
CA PRO A 250 13.05 -10.01 -15.15
C PRO A 250 12.31 -10.75 -14.03
N ALA A 251 11.63 -10.01 -13.14
CA ALA A 251 10.83 -10.49 -12.02
C ALA A 251 9.40 -9.93 -12.11
N GLY A 252 8.43 -10.79 -11.80
CA GLY A 252 7.06 -10.39 -11.50
C GLY A 252 6.87 -10.00 -10.02
N GLY A 253 5.63 -9.71 -9.64
CA GLY A 253 5.28 -9.11 -8.35
C GLY A 253 5.23 -7.59 -8.43
N THR A 254 5.49 -6.92 -7.32
CA THR A 254 5.57 -5.45 -7.28
C THR A 254 6.90 -4.99 -7.85
N VAL A 255 6.83 -4.18 -8.90
CA VAL A 255 7.99 -3.49 -9.49
C VAL A 255 7.83 -2.00 -9.25
N ARG A 256 8.82 -1.37 -8.62
CA ARG A 256 8.84 0.07 -8.34
C ARG A 256 9.85 0.75 -9.25
N TYR A 257 9.42 1.81 -9.92
CA TYR A 257 10.32 2.71 -10.66
C TYR A 257 10.51 3.99 -9.86
N THR A 258 11.75 4.38 -9.66
CA THR A 258 12.13 5.68 -9.10
C THR A 258 12.82 6.47 -10.19
N VAL A 259 12.33 7.69 -10.42
CA VAL A 259 12.94 8.64 -11.35
C VAL A 259 13.46 9.80 -10.52
N THR A 260 14.70 10.20 -10.78
CA THR A 260 15.36 11.28 -10.04
C THR A 260 15.97 12.28 -11.00
N TYR A 261 15.58 13.53 -10.84
CA TYR A 261 16.23 14.69 -11.42
C TYR A 261 17.22 15.25 -10.38
N PRO A 262 18.53 15.26 -10.65
CA PRO A 262 19.53 15.69 -9.67
C PRO A 262 19.54 17.20 -9.39
N GLY A 263 18.79 18.00 -10.15
CA GLY A 263 18.88 19.47 -10.10
C GLY A 263 20.03 20.01 -10.95
N ASP A 264 20.05 21.34 -11.10
CA ASP A 264 21.15 22.09 -11.69
C ASP A 264 21.29 23.46 -10.97
N ALA A 265 22.06 24.39 -11.53
CA ALA A 265 22.26 25.71 -10.92
C ALA A 265 20.97 26.56 -10.81
N ALA A 266 20.00 26.34 -11.71
CA ALA A 266 18.75 27.09 -11.78
C ALA A 266 17.55 26.31 -11.21
N HIS A 267 17.63 24.97 -11.14
CA HIS A 267 16.52 24.10 -10.79
C HIS A 267 16.84 23.23 -9.58
N THR A 268 15.91 23.14 -8.63
CA THR A 268 16.08 22.24 -7.48
C THR A 268 16.07 20.77 -7.91
N PRO A 269 16.72 19.85 -7.17
CA PRO A 269 16.55 18.41 -7.36
C PRO A 269 15.11 17.95 -7.12
N ALA A 270 14.66 16.90 -7.81
CA ALA A 270 13.35 16.28 -7.61
C ALA A 270 13.39 14.76 -7.78
N SER A 271 12.49 14.04 -7.10
CA SER A 271 12.39 12.58 -7.19
C SER A 271 10.94 12.14 -7.10
N ALA A 272 10.58 11.11 -7.87
CA ALA A 272 9.23 10.54 -7.88
C ALA A 272 9.29 9.03 -8.08
N SER A 273 8.23 8.32 -7.67
CA SER A 273 8.14 6.89 -7.89
C SER A 273 6.73 6.42 -8.15
N ASP A 274 6.61 5.34 -8.92
CA ASP A 274 5.35 4.62 -9.10
C ASP A 274 5.59 3.11 -9.09
N THR A 275 4.54 2.35 -8.80
CA THR A 275 4.57 0.90 -8.67
C THR A 275 3.59 0.23 -9.61
N VAL A 276 4.02 -0.90 -10.18
CA VAL A 276 3.21 -1.70 -11.09
C VAL A 276 3.27 -3.17 -10.71
N ALA A 277 2.11 -3.83 -10.77
CA ALA A 277 2.01 -5.26 -10.54
C ALA A 277 2.29 -6.03 -11.84
N VAL A 278 3.36 -6.82 -11.84
CA VAL A 278 3.75 -7.69 -12.96
C VAL A 278 3.33 -9.13 -12.65
N SER A 279 2.61 -9.77 -13.56
CA SER A 279 2.11 -11.13 -13.35
C SER A 279 3.24 -12.15 -13.26
N ARG A 280 3.04 -13.16 -12.41
CA ARG A 280 3.89 -14.36 -12.31
C ARG A 280 3.17 -15.56 -12.90
N ALA A 281 3.91 -16.51 -13.47
CA ALA A 281 3.35 -17.77 -13.95
C ALA A 281 2.84 -18.62 -12.78
N THR A 282 1.78 -19.38 -12.99
CA THR A 282 1.31 -20.33 -11.97
C THR A 282 2.10 -21.63 -12.10
N PRO A 283 2.85 -22.08 -11.06
CA PRO A 283 3.59 -23.32 -11.12
C PRO A 283 2.65 -24.53 -11.10
N ALA A 284 3.06 -25.66 -11.68
CA ALA A 284 2.38 -26.93 -11.45
C ALA A 284 2.72 -27.44 -10.04
N LEU A 285 1.70 -27.72 -9.23
CA LEU A 285 1.85 -28.33 -7.91
C LEU A 285 0.73 -29.34 -7.72
N THR A 286 1.05 -30.58 -7.35
CA THR A 286 0.07 -31.64 -7.07
C THR A 286 0.40 -32.35 -5.77
N LEU A 287 -0.60 -33.02 -5.18
CA LEU A 287 -0.45 -33.80 -3.96
C LEU A 287 -1.23 -35.12 -4.10
N THR A 288 -0.60 -36.24 -3.75
CA THR A 288 -1.22 -37.57 -3.86
C THR A 288 -2.27 -37.83 -2.78
N ASN A 289 -3.03 -38.92 -2.95
CA ASN A 289 -3.96 -39.49 -1.96
C ASN A 289 -5.25 -38.71 -1.70
N ASN A 290 -5.63 -37.82 -2.60
CA ASN A 290 -6.87 -37.07 -2.48
C ASN A 290 -8.09 -38.00 -2.53
N LYS A 291 -8.98 -37.82 -1.55
CA LYS A 291 -10.22 -38.57 -1.31
C LYS A 291 -10.03 -40.08 -1.07
N LYS A 292 -8.82 -40.54 -0.74
CA LYS A 292 -8.58 -41.94 -0.39
C LYS A 292 -8.92 -42.19 1.08
N THR A 293 -9.38 -43.40 1.37
CA THR A 293 -9.70 -43.88 2.72
C THR A 293 -8.68 -44.90 3.19
N TYR A 294 -8.33 -44.84 4.46
CA TYR A 294 -7.34 -45.71 5.08
C TYR A 294 -7.83 -46.26 6.42
N ASP A 295 -7.28 -47.41 6.79
CA ASP A 295 -7.46 -47.96 8.13
C ASP A 295 -6.85 -47.05 9.20
N TYR A 296 -7.45 -47.08 10.38
CA TYR A 296 -6.96 -46.34 11.54
C TYR A 296 -5.50 -46.67 11.85
N GLY A 297 -4.69 -45.64 12.09
CA GLY A 297 -3.28 -45.74 12.45
C GLY A 297 -2.35 -46.05 11.28
N LYS A 298 -2.86 -46.16 10.04
CA LYS A 298 -2.01 -46.38 8.88
C LYS A 298 -1.09 -45.17 8.64
N ASN A 299 0.21 -45.43 8.49
CA ASN A 299 1.16 -44.42 8.02
C ASN A 299 1.07 -44.31 6.49
N VAL A 300 0.58 -43.18 6.00
CA VAL A 300 0.37 -42.90 4.58
C VAL A 300 1.40 -41.88 4.11
N VAL A 301 2.12 -42.20 3.03
CA VAL A 301 3.08 -41.29 2.41
C VAL A 301 2.35 -40.39 1.42
N PHE A 302 2.38 -39.09 1.68
CA PHE A 302 1.94 -38.04 0.75
C PHE A 302 3.13 -37.53 -0.04
N THR A 303 2.97 -37.44 -1.36
CA THR A 303 3.99 -36.92 -2.27
C THR A 303 3.47 -35.63 -2.89
N ALA A 304 4.12 -34.53 -2.58
CA ALA A 304 3.96 -33.27 -3.30
C ALA A 304 4.87 -33.29 -4.52
N HIS A 305 4.34 -32.98 -5.69
CA HIS A 305 5.12 -32.83 -6.92
C HIS A 305 5.05 -31.39 -7.41
N LEU A 306 6.20 -30.72 -7.50
CA LEU A 306 6.36 -29.35 -7.98
C LEU A 306 7.04 -29.37 -9.35
N GLY A 307 6.34 -28.85 -10.36
CA GLY A 307 6.86 -28.69 -11.71
C GLY A 307 7.95 -27.63 -11.80
N THR A 308 8.21 -27.12 -13.01
CA THR A 308 9.26 -26.12 -13.25
C THR A 308 9.00 -24.83 -12.48
N THR A 309 10.07 -24.29 -11.89
CA THR A 309 10.10 -22.97 -11.24
C THR A 309 11.37 -22.23 -11.67
N TYR A 310 11.63 -21.04 -11.15
CA TYR A 310 12.81 -20.25 -11.52
C TYR A 310 13.97 -20.47 -10.54
N THR A 311 13.84 -20.03 -9.29
CA THR A 311 14.93 -20.12 -8.29
C THR A 311 14.55 -20.89 -7.03
N ASN A 312 13.26 -20.93 -6.69
CA ASN A 312 12.80 -21.62 -5.48
C ASN A 312 12.35 -23.04 -5.82
N ARG A 313 12.88 -24.04 -5.09
CA ARG A 313 12.49 -25.46 -5.16
C ARG A 313 11.92 -25.99 -3.85
N THR A 314 11.66 -25.13 -2.88
CA THR A 314 11.20 -25.52 -1.55
C THR A 314 9.68 -25.67 -1.51
N VAL A 315 9.23 -26.81 -1.00
CA VAL A 315 7.81 -27.09 -0.72
C VAL A 315 7.66 -27.37 0.78
N GLU A 316 6.52 -26.98 1.33
CA GLU A 316 6.08 -27.36 2.67
C GLU A 316 4.89 -28.32 2.57
N ILE A 317 4.88 -29.37 3.39
CA ILE A 317 3.75 -30.28 3.56
C ILE A 317 3.19 -30.10 4.96
N TRP A 318 1.92 -29.72 5.03
CA TRP A 318 1.17 -29.47 6.26
C TRP A 318 0.06 -30.51 6.41
N ALA A 319 -0.26 -30.90 7.63
CA ALA A 319 -1.40 -31.76 7.94
C ALA A 319 -2.31 -31.07 8.95
N ASP A 320 -3.60 -31.04 8.61
CA ASP A 320 -4.69 -30.43 9.35
C ASP A 320 -5.72 -31.53 9.68
N PRO A 321 -5.54 -32.24 10.81
CA PRO A 321 -6.47 -33.29 11.24
C PRO A 321 -7.83 -32.68 11.57
N TYR A 322 -8.91 -33.31 11.12
CA TYR A 322 -10.25 -32.79 11.32
C TYR A 322 -10.63 -32.75 12.81
N GLY A 323 -11.38 -31.70 13.17
CA GLY A 323 -11.81 -31.41 14.54
C GLY A 323 -11.04 -30.23 15.15
N PRO A 324 -11.67 -29.44 16.03
CA PRO A 324 -11.06 -28.25 16.63
C PRO A 324 -9.99 -28.58 17.69
N ASP A 325 -9.87 -29.85 18.10
CA ASP A 325 -8.93 -30.32 19.13
C ASP A 325 -7.49 -30.51 18.62
N ARG A 326 -7.26 -30.39 17.30
CA ARG A 326 -5.95 -30.58 16.67
C ARG A 326 -5.62 -29.41 15.74
N PRO A 327 -4.51 -28.69 15.95
CA PRO A 327 -4.12 -27.62 15.05
C PRO A 327 -3.48 -28.16 13.76
N ASN A 328 -3.56 -27.37 12.69
CA ASN A 328 -2.76 -27.56 11.49
C ASN A 328 -1.26 -27.53 11.84
N LYS A 329 -0.48 -28.49 11.32
CA LYS A 329 0.93 -28.69 11.66
C LYS A 329 1.80 -28.86 10.43
N LEU A 330 2.93 -28.17 10.39
CA LEU A 330 3.98 -28.42 9.41
C LEU A 330 4.60 -29.81 9.66
N ILE A 331 4.48 -30.70 8.68
CA ILE A 331 5.05 -32.05 8.75
C ILE A 331 6.46 -32.06 8.17
N LYS A 332 6.67 -31.36 7.05
CA LYS A 332 7.97 -31.28 6.40
C LYS A 332 8.12 -30.01 5.58
N SER A 333 9.31 -29.45 5.56
CA SER A 333 9.73 -28.39 4.63
C SER A 333 11.07 -28.80 4.02
N GLY A 334 11.24 -28.60 2.71
CA GLY A 334 12.50 -28.92 2.06
C GLY A 334 12.48 -28.67 0.56
N LYS A 335 13.67 -28.68 -0.04
CA LYS A 335 13.82 -28.71 -1.50
C LYS A 335 13.28 -30.04 -2.02
N VAL A 336 12.53 -29.98 -3.12
CA VAL A 336 12.13 -31.19 -3.85
C VAL A 336 13.35 -31.87 -4.48
N ASP A 337 13.24 -33.18 -4.71
CA ASP A 337 14.28 -33.98 -5.35
C ASP A 337 14.42 -33.69 -6.86
N ALA A 338 15.31 -34.43 -7.53
CA ALA A 338 15.55 -34.30 -8.97
C ALA A 338 14.30 -34.57 -9.84
N HIS A 339 13.32 -35.29 -9.31
CA HIS A 339 12.05 -35.58 -9.98
C HIS A 339 10.95 -34.58 -9.58
N GLY A 340 11.27 -33.54 -8.82
CA GLY A 340 10.31 -32.54 -8.35
C GLY A 340 9.46 -32.98 -7.17
N ASN A 341 9.84 -34.03 -6.45
CA ASN A 341 9.04 -34.59 -5.35
C ASN A 341 9.54 -34.19 -3.96
N LEU A 342 8.60 -33.95 -3.05
CA LEU A 342 8.83 -33.94 -1.60
C LEU A 342 7.81 -34.87 -0.95
N THR A 343 8.26 -35.75 -0.06
CA THR A 343 7.41 -36.74 0.61
C THR A 343 7.36 -36.55 2.11
N ALA A 344 6.18 -36.78 2.69
CA ALA A 344 5.95 -36.78 4.14
C ALA A 344 4.96 -37.90 4.52
N ALA A 345 5.23 -38.58 5.64
CA ALA A 345 4.33 -39.59 6.20
C ALA A 345 3.35 -38.96 7.18
N VAL A 346 2.06 -39.32 7.07
CA VAL A 346 0.99 -38.89 7.97
C VAL A 346 0.30 -40.14 8.52
N THR A 347 0.15 -40.22 9.84
CA THR A 347 -0.58 -41.30 10.51
C THR A 347 -2.08 -41.02 10.49
N MET A 348 -2.84 -41.85 9.77
CA MET A 348 -4.29 -41.69 9.58
C MET A 348 -5.06 -42.15 10.81
N SER A 349 -5.24 -41.27 11.79
CA SER A 349 -6.07 -41.53 12.98
C SER A 349 -7.50 -40.98 12.85
N ARG A 350 -7.67 -40.02 11.94
CA ARG A 350 -8.90 -39.28 11.66
C ARG A 350 -8.80 -38.66 10.28
N ASP A 351 -9.92 -38.19 9.76
CA ASP A 351 -9.94 -37.49 8.49
C ASP A 351 -8.98 -36.30 8.56
N THR A 352 -8.16 -36.11 7.53
CA THR A 352 -7.06 -35.15 7.58
C THR A 352 -6.93 -34.44 6.24
N ALA A 353 -6.92 -33.11 6.30
CA ALA A 353 -6.55 -32.24 5.18
C ALA A 353 -5.03 -32.10 5.13
N VAL A 354 -4.40 -32.63 4.08
CA VAL A 354 -2.97 -32.44 3.83
C VAL A 354 -2.79 -31.39 2.75
N SER A 355 -1.92 -30.40 2.98
CA SER A 355 -1.64 -29.33 2.02
C SER A 355 -0.18 -29.31 1.63
N ALA A 356 0.10 -29.10 0.35
CA ALA A 356 1.42 -28.78 -0.15
C ALA A 356 1.47 -27.29 -0.53
N VAL A 357 2.49 -26.58 -0.05
CA VAL A 357 2.64 -25.13 -0.19
C VAL A 357 3.96 -24.82 -0.87
N PHE A 358 3.90 -24.08 -1.98
CA PHE A 358 5.03 -23.44 -2.63
C PHE A 358 4.90 -21.92 -2.45
N LYS A 359 5.91 -21.27 -1.87
CA LYS A 359 5.86 -19.83 -1.54
C LYS A 359 6.10 -18.90 -2.73
N GLY A 360 6.29 -19.42 -3.93
CA GLY A 360 6.58 -18.61 -5.11
C GLY A 360 8.07 -18.29 -5.24
N ASP A 361 8.39 -17.60 -6.32
CA ASP A 361 9.69 -16.99 -6.60
C ASP A 361 9.48 -15.74 -7.49
N PRO A 362 10.54 -15.09 -7.99
CA PRO A 362 10.39 -13.92 -8.84
C PRO A 362 9.59 -14.14 -10.13
N ARG A 363 9.48 -15.36 -10.66
CA ARG A 363 8.74 -15.62 -11.92
C ARG A 363 7.48 -16.45 -11.72
N TYR A 364 7.38 -17.19 -10.62
CA TYR A 364 6.25 -18.05 -10.31
C TYR A 364 5.49 -17.60 -9.06
N SER A 365 4.17 -17.55 -9.14
CA SER A 365 3.32 -17.16 -8.01
C SER A 365 3.34 -18.23 -6.92
N PRO A 366 3.07 -17.87 -5.65
CA PRO A 366 2.77 -18.86 -4.62
C PRO A 366 1.63 -19.78 -5.06
N ARG A 367 1.66 -21.04 -4.62
CA ARG A 367 0.62 -22.02 -4.89
C ARG A 367 0.46 -22.97 -3.72
N THR A 368 -0.79 -23.23 -3.34
CA THR A 368 -1.16 -24.24 -2.35
C THR A 368 -2.12 -25.23 -3.00
N VAL A 369 -1.91 -26.52 -2.76
CA VAL A 369 -2.87 -27.57 -3.14
C VAL A 369 -3.21 -28.43 -1.93
N LYS A 370 -4.45 -28.91 -1.89
CA LYS A 370 -5.00 -29.68 -0.77
C LYS A 370 -5.40 -31.08 -1.25
N SER A 371 -5.13 -32.07 -0.40
CA SER A 371 -5.58 -33.44 -0.51
C SER A 371 -6.28 -33.82 0.79
N THR A 372 -7.54 -34.21 0.74
CA THR A 372 -8.25 -34.74 1.91
C THR A 372 -8.12 -36.26 1.93
N ALA A 373 -7.59 -36.83 3.00
CA ALA A 373 -7.57 -38.28 3.20
C ALA A 373 -8.47 -38.65 4.37
N TYR A 374 -9.21 -39.75 4.22
CA TYR A 374 -10.18 -40.23 5.18
C TYR A 374 -9.58 -41.37 6.00
N ALA A 375 -9.97 -41.46 7.27
CA ALA A 375 -9.55 -42.53 8.16
C ALA A 375 -10.75 -43.21 8.79
N HIS A 376 -10.80 -44.54 8.69
CA HIS A 376 -11.74 -45.34 9.45
C HIS A 376 -11.51 -45.17 10.96
N VAL A 377 -12.58 -45.39 11.73
CA VAL A 377 -12.51 -45.55 13.18
C VAL A 377 -11.92 -46.93 13.49
N LYS A 378 -11.03 -47.05 14.48
CA LYS A 378 -10.65 -48.37 14.97
C LYS A 378 -11.81 -48.93 15.79
N THR A 379 -12.43 -50.00 15.31
CA THR A 379 -13.52 -50.69 16.00
C THR A 379 -13.28 -52.19 16.06
N ALA A 380 -13.70 -52.82 17.15
CA ALA A 380 -13.75 -54.25 17.31
C ALA A 380 -14.91 -54.62 18.24
N SER A 381 -15.49 -55.80 18.06
CA SER A 381 -16.62 -56.26 18.86
C SER A 381 -16.39 -57.70 19.32
N SER A 382 -16.88 -58.02 20.51
CA SER A 382 -16.78 -59.34 21.11
C SER A 382 -18.10 -59.73 21.77
N LEU A 383 -18.48 -60.98 21.58
CA LEU A 383 -19.66 -61.58 22.21
C LEU A 383 -19.25 -62.29 23.50
N SER A 384 -20.11 -62.31 24.52
CA SER A 384 -19.89 -63.07 25.76
C SER A 384 -21.16 -63.83 26.17
N LYS A 385 -21.07 -64.66 27.24
CA LYS A 385 -22.11 -65.58 27.75
C LYS A 385 -22.50 -66.76 26.84
N TYR A 386 -21.86 -66.92 25.69
CA TYR A 386 -22.05 -68.11 24.86
C TYR A 386 -21.37 -69.32 25.51
N TYR A 387 -21.98 -70.51 25.41
CA TYR A 387 -21.45 -71.73 26.02
C TYR A 387 -20.56 -72.53 25.06
N ARG A 388 -20.71 -72.32 23.74
CA ARG A 388 -19.81 -72.90 22.74
C ARG A 388 -19.72 -72.08 21.46
N THR A 389 -18.74 -72.41 20.64
CA THR A 389 -18.60 -71.90 19.28
C THR A 389 -18.69 -73.05 18.30
N GLY A 390 -19.43 -72.88 17.21
CA GLY A 390 -19.61 -73.92 16.19
C GLY A 390 -19.90 -73.31 14.83
N THR A 391 -20.00 -74.14 13.81
CA THR A 391 -20.28 -73.69 12.43
C THR A 391 -21.65 -74.16 11.99
N ILE A 392 -22.35 -73.29 11.27
CA ILE A 392 -23.56 -73.62 10.53
C ILE A 392 -23.26 -73.30 9.07
N GLY A 393 -23.13 -74.34 8.24
CA GLY A 393 -22.48 -74.19 6.93
C GLY A 393 -21.03 -73.73 7.10
N SER A 394 -20.61 -72.71 6.35
CA SER A 394 -19.27 -72.11 6.44
C SER A 394 -19.15 -70.99 7.47
N THR A 395 -20.25 -70.57 8.10
CA THR A 395 -20.27 -69.42 9.01
C THR A 395 -20.10 -69.88 10.46
N ARG A 396 -19.21 -69.20 11.19
CA ARG A 396 -18.95 -69.46 12.62
C ARG A 396 -19.94 -68.69 13.49
N TYR A 397 -20.66 -69.40 14.34
CA TYR A 397 -21.65 -68.88 15.28
C TYR A 397 -21.17 -69.04 16.73
N ARG A 398 -21.56 -68.09 17.58
CA ARG A 398 -21.55 -68.22 19.04
C ARG A 398 -22.90 -68.78 19.50
N TYR A 399 -22.87 -69.85 20.28
CA TYR A 399 -24.05 -70.61 20.68
C TYR A 399 -24.49 -70.21 22.08
N TYR A 400 -25.77 -69.87 22.20
CA TYR A 400 -26.44 -69.43 23.42
C TYR A 400 -27.59 -70.38 23.75
N HIS A 401 -27.92 -70.57 25.03
CA HIS A 401 -29.23 -71.14 25.36
C HIS A 401 -30.31 -70.10 25.09
N LYS A 402 -31.52 -70.53 24.73
CA LYS A 402 -32.64 -69.66 24.33
C LYS A 402 -33.06 -68.62 25.38
N ASN A 403 -32.71 -68.88 26.65
CA ASN A 403 -32.98 -68.01 27.80
C ASN A 403 -31.70 -67.31 28.33
N THR A 404 -30.59 -67.35 27.59
CA THR A 404 -29.34 -66.66 27.95
C THR A 404 -29.16 -65.41 27.13
N ASP A 405 -29.10 -64.27 27.81
CA ASP A 405 -28.80 -62.98 27.21
C ASP A 405 -27.47 -62.98 26.46
N ALA A 406 -27.50 -62.55 25.20
CA ALA A 406 -26.29 -62.28 24.45
C ALA A 406 -25.78 -60.87 24.76
N ILE A 407 -24.53 -60.77 25.23
CA ILE A 407 -23.89 -59.48 25.51
C ILE A 407 -22.84 -59.18 24.44
N LEU A 408 -22.98 -58.03 23.79
CA LEU A 408 -21.98 -57.49 22.87
C LEU A 408 -21.15 -56.43 23.60
N THR A 409 -19.83 -56.56 23.52
CA THR A 409 -18.89 -55.51 23.95
C THR A 409 -18.17 -54.98 22.73
N THR A 410 -18.32 -53.68 22.49
CA THR A 410 -17.60 -52.94 21.47
C THR A 410 -16.45 -52.18 22.09
N THR A 411 -15.29 -52.22 21.43
CA THR A 411 -14.19 -51.27 21.61
C THR A 411 -14.10 -50.38 20.38
N MET A 412 -14.03 -49.07 20.58
CA MET A 412 -13.95 -48.08 19.52
C MET A 412 -13.02 -46.94 19.96
N THR A 413 -12.24 -46.36 19.05
CA THR A 413 -11.44 -45.16 19.40
C THR A 413 -12.34 -44.04 19.88
N TYR A 414 -12.07 -43.53 21.08
CA TYR A 414 -12.88 -42.52 21.72
C TYR A 414 -12.77 -41.15 21.03
N TYR A 415 -13.91 -40.46 20.92
CA TYR A 415 -14.03 -39.03 20.68
C TYR A 415 -15.25 -38.54 21.47
N LYS A 416 -15.26 -37.26 21.86
CA LYS A 416 -16.37 -36.69 22.64
C LYS A 416 -17.70 -36.87 21.89
N SER A 417 -18.73 -37.33 22.59
CA SER A 417 -20.08 -37.59 22.05
C SER A 417 -20.21 -38.74 21.05
N ARG A 418 -19.13 -39.50 20.81
CA ARG A 418 -19.14 -40.65 19.90
C ARG A 418 -20.12 -41.73 20.36
N LYS A 419 -20.82 -42.30 19.39
CA LYS A 419 -21.75 -43.42 19.53
C LYS A 419 -21.39 -44.53 18.56
N GLU A 420 -21.52 -45.77 19.00
CA GLU A 420 -21.62 -46.88 18.06
C GLU A 420 -23.07 -46.99 17.56
N ARG A 421 -23.24 -47.51 16.35
CA ARG A 421 -24.52 -48.03 15.86
C ARG A 421 -24.45 -49.55 15.84
N LEU A 422 -25.44 -50.22 16.43
CA LEU A 422 -25.60 -51.66 16.26
C LEU A 422 -26.72 -51.92 15.25
N ASP A 423 -26.41 -52.71 14.22
CA ASP A 423 -27.42 -53.27 13.31
C ASP A 423 -27.66 -54.73 13.70
N LEU A 424 -28.88 -55.09 14.09
CA LEU A 424 -29.27 -56.47 14.41
C LEU A 424 -30.11 -57.05 13.28
N GLN A 425 -29.77 -58.27 12.86
CA GLN A 425 -30.55 -59.01 11.88
C GLN A 425 -30.84 -60.43 12.36
N VAL A 426 -32.03 -60.92 12.05
CA VAL A 426 -32.45 -62.31 12.31
C VAL A 426 -32.68 -63.01 10.98
N HIS A 427 -32.23 -64.26 10.87
CA HIS A 427 -32.42 -65.06 9.68
C HIS A 427 -33.80 -65.72 9.73
N SER A 428 -34.69 -65.30 8.83
CA SER A 428 -36.05 -65.82 8.71
C SER A 428 -36.40 -66.00 7.23
N SER A 429 -37.19 -67.03 6.90
CA SER A 429 -37.61 -67.32 5.53
C SER A 429 -36.46 -67.34 4.50
N GLY A 430 -35.30 -67.91 4.89
CA GLY A 430 -34.13 -68.03 4.01
C GLY A 430 -33.31 -66.75 3.80
N THR A 431 -33.64 -65.64 4.47
CA THR A 431 -32.97 -64.35 4.29
C THR A 431 -32.67 -63.66 5.63
N TRP A 432 -31.68 -62.77 5.64
CA TRP A 432 -31.38 -61.93 6.81
C TRP A 432 -32.28 -60.69 6.82
N GLN A 433 -33.10 -60.55 7.85
CA GLN A 433 -34.02 -59.43 8.04
C GLN A 433 -33.48 -58.49 9.11
N THR A 434 -33.38 -57.19 8.80
CA THR A 434 -33.05 -56.18 9.83
C THR A 434 -34.20 -56.09 10.81
N THR A 435 -33.90 -56.38 12.07
CA THR A 435 -34.89 -56.32 13.16
C THR A 435 -34.73 -55.05 13.96
N ASP A 436 -33.51 -54.53 14.10
CA ASP A 436 -33.25 -53.32 14.86
C ASP A 436 -32.00 -52.58 14.40
N SER A 437 -31.94 -51.28 14.68
CA SER A 437 -30.79 -50.41 14.46
C SER A 437 -30.79 -49.28 15.48
N GLU A 438 -29.88 -49.33 16.45
CA GLU A 438 -29.85 -48.37 17.56
C GLU A 438 -28.44 -47.82 17.79
N TYR A 439 -28.38 -46.58 18.29
CA TYR A 439 -27.12 -45.90 18.64
C TYR A 439 -26.88 -45.95 20.14
N PHE A 440 -25.71 -46.45 20.54
CA PHE A 440 -25.29 -46.55 21.93
C PHE A 440 -24.10 -45.63 22.19
N ALA A 441 -24.15 -44.89 23.29
CA ALA A 441 -23.07 -43.97 23.66
C ALA A 441 -21.78 -44.74 23.98
N LEU A 442 -20.66 -44.24 23.48
CA LEU A 442 -19.35 -44.81 23.79
C LEU A 442 -18.83 -44.24 25.11
N GLY A 443 -18.43 -45.09 26.04
CA GLY A 443 -17.75 -44.69 27.26
C GLY A 443 -16.41 -44.00 26.96
N THR A 444 -15.93 -43.18 27.91
CA THR A 444 -14.65 -42.45 27.77
C THR A 444 -13.43 -43.37 27.67
N ASN A 445 -13.56 -44.63 28.11
CA ASN A 445 -12.59 -45.70 27.92
C ASN A 445 -12.64 -46.34 26.51
N GLY A 446 -13.46 -45.80 25.60
CA GLY A 446 -13.66 -46.33 24.25
C GLY A 446 -14.45 -47.64 24.23
N LYS A 447 -15.30 -47.91 25.23
CA LYS A 447 -16.10 -49.13 25.30
C LYS A 447 -17.60 -48.85 25.36
N SER A 448 -18.37 -49.73 24.74
CA SER A 448 -19.83 -49.81 24.90
C SER A 448 -20.21 -51.28 25.10
N ILE A 449 -21.12 -51.53 26.04
CA ILE A 449 -21.59 -52.88 26.38
C ILE A 449 -23.11 -52.87 26.25
N VAL A 450 -23.63 -53.70 25.36
CA VAL A 450 -25.06 -53.78 25.05
C VAL A 450 -25.56 -55.20 25.31
N ASN A 451 -26.66 -55.29 26.07
CA ASN A 451 -27.41 -56.52 26.21
C ASN A 451 -28.37 -56.65 25.02
N LEU A 452 -28.11 -57.62 24.14
CA LEU A 452 -28.96 -57.90 22.98
C LEU A 452 -30.20 -58.74 23.35
N GLY A 453 -30.30 -59.18 24.61
CA GLY A 453 -31.36 -60.04 25.10
C GLY A 453 -31.26 -61.48 24.61
N HIS A 454 -32.38 -62.18 24.69
CA HIS A 454 -32.55 -63.57 24.26
C HIS A 454 -33.92 -63.76 23.60
N PRO A 455 -34.09 -64.72 22.67
CA PRO A 455 -35.32 -64.90 21.92
C PRO A 455 -36.40 -65.73 22.62
N GLY A 456 -36.07 -66.41 23.74
CA GLY A 456 -37.00 -67.33 24.45
C GLY A 456 -37.35 -68.61 23.68
N THR A 457 -36.88 -68.73 22.43
CA THR A 457 -37.15 -69.84 21.52
C THR A 457 -35.85 -70.35 20.89
N ALA A 458 -35.76 -71.66 20.70
CA ALA A 458 -34.60 -72.29 20.07
C ALA A 458 -34.69 -72.23 18.53
N GLY A 459 -33.54 -72.36 17.86
CA GLY A 459 -33.44 -72.35 16.40
C GLY A 459 -33.22 -70.97 15.78
N VAL A 460 -33.17 -69.91 16.59
CA VAL A 460 -32.97 -68.53 16.11
C VAL A 460 -31.51 -68.30 15.72
N ARG A 461 -31.29 -67.89 14.47
CA ARG A 461 -30.00 -67.40 13.97
C ARG A 461 -30.07 -65.87 13.88
N ALA A 462 -29.16 -65.19 14.55
CA ALA A 462 -29.03 -63.75 14.51
C ALA A 462 -27.62 -63.34 14.08
N ARG A 463 -27.46 -62.10 13.59
CA ARG A 463 -26.17 -61.46 13.42
C ARG A 463 -26.25 -59.99 13.83
N VAL A 464 -25.18 -59.51 14.44
CA VAL A 464 -25.05 -58.12 14.88
C VAL A 464 -23.76 -57.54 14.32
N ARG A 465 -23.77 -56.26 13.96
CA ARG A 465 -22.59 -55.53 13.53
C ARG A 465 -22.54 -54.17 14.19
N THR A 466 -21.36 -53.83 14.70
CA THR A 466 -21.01 -52.48 15.13
C THR A 466 -20.61 -51.63 13.92
N SER A 467 -21.13 -50.41 13.85
CA SER A 467 -20.80 -49.41 12.84
C SER A 467 -20.51 -48.06 13.49
N TYR A 468 -19.62 -47.29 12.89
CA TYR A 468 -19.54 -45.84 13.08
C TYR A 468 -20.10 -45.19 11.80
N VAL A 469 -21.07 -44.29 11.94
CA VAL A 469 -21.74 -43.65 10.80
C VAL A 469 -21.48 -42.15 10.87
N ASP A 470 -20.71 -41.61 9.93
CA ASP A 470 -20.48 -40.18 9.83
C ASP A 470 -21.71 -39.48 9.21
N PRO A 471 -22.31 -38.44 9.84
CA PRO A 471 -22.02 -37.86 11.17
C PRO A 471 -22.96 -38.39 12.29
N ALA A 472 -23.85 -39.35 11.97
CA ALA A 472 -24.91 -39.81 12.84
C ALA A 472 -24.43 -40.50 14.14
N SER A 473 -23.17 -40.93 14.20
CA SER A 473 -22.48 -41.44 15.39
C SER A 473 -22.11 -40.36 16.41
N GLY A 474 -22.65 -39.13 16.30
CA GLY A 474 -22.49 -38.07 17.30
C GLY A 474 -21.21 -37.24 17.17
N ASP A 475 -20.35 -37.58 16.21
CA ASP A 475 -19.20 -36.81 15.76
C ASP A 475 -18.92 -37.12 14.28
N ASN A 476 -18.01 -36.37 13.67
CA ASN A 476 -17.67 -36.43 12.25
C ASN A 476 -16.16 -36.33 11.99
N VAL A 477 -15.32 -36.76 12.94
CA VAL A 477 -13.85 -36.68 12.77
C VAL A 477 -13.28 -37.85 11.97
N ASN A 478 -14.06 -38.90 11.74
CA ASN A 478 -13.67 -40.05 10.95
C ASN A 478 -14.71 -40.30 9.86
N THR A 479 -14.36 -41.13 8.89
CA THR A 479 -15.34 -41.60 7.89
C THR A 479 -16.10 -42.83 8.37
N THR A 480 -17.29 -43.05 7.80
CA THR A 480 -18.14 -44.21 8.08
C THR A 480 -17.35 -45.51 8.03
N THR A 481 -17.49 -46.31 9.09
CA THR A 481 -16.75 -47.55 9.28
C THR A 481 -17.74 -48.66 9.65
N TYR A 482 -17.81 -49.69 8.83
CA TYR A 482 -18.61 -50.89 9.11
C TYR A 482 -17.72 -51.97 9.71
N GLY A 483 -18.07 -52.42 10.92
CA GLY A 483 -17.43 -53.58 11.53
C GLY A 483 -17.78 -54.89 10.83
N THR A 484 -17.26 -55.99 11.35
CA THR A 484 -17.60 -57.34 10.85
C THR A 484 -18.90 -57.83 11.50
N TRP A 485 -19.68 -58.63 10.77
CA TRP A 485 -20.84 -59.32 11.32
C TRP A 485 -20.40 -60.38 12.35
N GLN A 486 -20.95 -60.30 13.56
CA GLN A 486 -20.87 -61.33 14.59
C GLN A 486 -22.14 -62.18 14.54
N TYR A 487 -22.00 -63.51 14.54
CA TYR A 487 -23.12 -64.43 14.34
C TYR A 487 -23.48 -65.18 15.63
N LEU A 488 -24.78 -65.24 15.94
CA LEU A 488 -25.36 -65.83 17.15
C LEU A 488 -26.35 -66.92 16.78
N TYR A 489 -26.35 -68.02 17.53
CA TYR A 489 -27.34 -69.09 17.39
C TYR A 489 -27.88 -69.48 18.76
N PHE A 490 -29.20 -69.46 18.92
CA PHE A 490 -29.88 -69.81 20.16
C PHE A 490 -30.40 -71.25 20.09
N THR A 491 -29.86 -72.12 20.94
CA THR A 491 -30.26 -73.52 21.11
C THR A 491 -31.20 -73.67 22.30
N ASN A 492 -31.73 -74.87 22.53
CA ASN A 492 -32.48 -75.17 23.76
C ASN A 492 -31.68 -74.85 25.03
#